data_AF-A0A356AN71-F1
#
_entry.id   AF-A0A356AN71-F1
#
_cell.length_a   1.000
_cell.length_b   1.000
_cell.length_c   1.000
_cell.angle_alpha   90.00
_cell.angle_beta   90.00
_cell.angle_gamma   90.00
#
_symmetry.space_group_name_H-M   'P 1'
#
loop_
_entity.id
_entity.type
_entity.pdbx_description
1 polymer ?
#
loop_
_entity_poly.entity_id
_entity_poly.type
_entity_poly.pdbx_seq_one_letter_code
_entity_poly.pdbx_strand_id
1 'polypeptide(L)'
;MGSNFRKGVVQVLPELPAIHIQPILSVVLFALRILIALLSITVVWRCFVSLRRGRRREDPVMMLEEMSTHAKIPVLYWENSIGRSRSCDIVLPDSTVSRDHAVLMRRESGWLITDTNSKAGTFVNGRKASPTARVTPGDVIAVGSTALMLRRAHEGDFKKRRSLFSFQKRIPAPIRLMTTVFLIQILLAVQACFAGGSFHSGPLIPFGAMAALEWVFYFYSMRILGRVSFELETIAFLLSGIGIMLLSGADVQLAYTQIAAMAAGILLFCVMIPFMGNLDRVTKWRLAIGIAAVILFAVNLVFGVASHGAKNWIQAGPVRIQPSEFIKIAFVFAGASTLDRLQTAKNLTEFIGFSALCIGSLFLMRDFGTASIFFLTFLIIAFMRSGSVRTIALICSSAALGAFMILKFMPYIADRFSVWRHVWEYADSTGYQQTRVLSYAASGGLFGTGIGNGYLKNVFAGTSDLVFGMICEELGLVAAVTVVMSIMILALYTRLDATRSRSTFYSISSCSAAGMLLFQTCLNVFGATDVLPLTGVTLPFISAGGSSMVAVWGLLAFIKASDERTYAARRRNG
;
A
#
# COMPACT_ATOMS: atom_id res chain seq x y z
N MET A 1 71.76 -18.96 1.46
CA MET A 1 71.55 -19.53 0.12
C MET A 1 70.07 -19.43 -0.21
N GLY A 2 69.68 -18.67 -1.24
CA GLY A 2 68.35 -18.80 -1.85
C GLY A 2 67.28 -17.73 -1.55
N SER A 3 67.62 -16.44 -1.54
CA SER A 3 66.68 -15.39 -1.96
C SER A 3 66.66 -15.32 -3.50
N ASN A 4 65.50 -15.04 -4.10
CA ASN A 4 65.22 -14.83 -5.54
C ASN A 4 64.55 -16.01 -6.25
N PHE A 5 63.22 -16.12 -6.15
CA PHE A 5 62.39 -16.67 -7.24
C PHE A 5 60.91 -16.33 -6.96
N ARG A 6 60.49 -15.11 -7.37
CA ARG A 6 59.11 -14.69 -7.74
C ARG A 6 59.04 -13.15 -7.86
N LYS A 7 59.96 -12.57 -8.62
CA LYS A 7 59.78 -11.28 -9.29
C LYS A 7 59.98 -11.56 -10.77
N GLY A 8 58.93 -11.47 -11.57
CA GLY A 8 59.07 -11.66 -13.02
C GLY A 8 57.85 -12.18 -13.76
N VAL A 9 56.64 -11.66 -13.50
CA VAL A 9 55.57 -11.54 -14.51
C VAL A 9 54.69 -10.34 -14.15
N VAL A 10 55.22 -9.14 -14.31
CA VAL A 10 54.40 -7.92 -14.46
C VAL A 10 54.92 -7.24 -15.73
N GLN A 11 54.51 -7.81 -16.86
CA GLN A 11 54.73 -7.21 -18.17
C GLN A 11 53.64 -6.16 -18.40
N VAL A 12 54.05 -4.90 -18.22
CA VAL A 12 53.66 -3.70 -18.98
C VAL A 12 52.37 -3.84 -19.80
N LEU A 13 51.22 -3.58 -19.17
CA LEU A 13 50.09 -2.96 -19.86
C LEU A 13 50.38 -1.47 -19.93
N PRO A 14 50.22 -0.80 -21.09
CA PRO A 14 50.36 0.65 -21.15
C PRO A 14 49.32 1.27 -20.22
N GLU A 15 49.77 2.10 -19.27
CA GLU A 15 48.89 2.99 -18.52
C GLU A 15 48.15 3.87 -19.54
N LEU A 16 46.90 3.51 -19.84
CA LEU A 16 45.98 4.40 -20.52
C LEU A 16 45.93 5.71 -19.73
N PRO A 17 45.93 6.89 -20.39
CA PRO A 17 46.01 8.17 -19.70
C PRO A 17 44.79 8.33 -18.78
N ALA A 18 44.99 8.09 -17.49
CA ALA A 18 43.96 8.16 -16.44
C ALA A 18 43.34 9.58 -16.32
N ILE A 19 43.94 10.57 -16.96
CA ILE A 19 43.59 11.99 -16.88
C ILE A 19 42.33 12.34 -17.71
N HIS A 20 41.93 11.53 -18.70
CA HIS A 20 40.76 11.83 -19.55
C HIS A 20 39.49 11.01 -19.27
N ILE A 21 39.54 9.97 -18.42
CA ILE A 21 38.41 9.04 -18.24
C ILE A 21 37.41 9.56 -17.19
N GLN A 22 37.88 10.22 -16.13
CA GLN A 22 37.05 10.69 -15.02
C GLN A 22 36.00 11.75 -15.42
N PRO A 23 36.32 12.77 -16.25
CA PRO A 23 35.31 13.74 -16.71
C PRO A 23 34.24 13.10 -17.62
N ILE A 24 34.62 12.11 -18.42
CA ILE A 24 33.68 11.40 -19.30
C ILE A 24 32.74 10.54 -18.46
N LEU A 25 33.28 9.81 -17.48
CA LEU A 25 32.50 8.96 -16.58
C LEU A 25 31.46 9.78 -15.79
N SER A 26 31.83 10.95 -15.27
CA SER A 26 30.90 11.80 -14.53
C SER A 26 29.75 12.33 -15.39
N VAL A 27 30.04 12.73 -16.64
CA VAL A 27 29.02 13.14 -17.63
C VAL A 27 28.10 11.96 -17.97
N VAL A 28 28.63 10.77 -18.18
CA VAL A 28 27.85 9.55 -18.45
C VAL A 28 26.94 9.21 -17.26
N LEU A 29 27.47 9.20 -16.04
CA LEU A 29 26.69 8.91 -14.83
C LEU A 29 25.59 9.96 -14.58
N PHE A 30 25.86 11.23 -14.90
CA PHE A 30 24.84 12.28 -14.86
C PHE A 30 23.74 12.06 -15.91
N ALA A 31 24.10 11.78 -17.17
CA ALA A 31 23.14 11.47 -18.23
C ALA A 31 22.27 10.24 -17.88
N LEU A 32 22.88 9.21 -17.28
CA LEU A 32 22.16 8.04 -16.79
C LEU A 32 21.13 8.39 -15.71
N ARG A 33 21.42 9.32 -14.79
CA ARG A 33 20.46 9.76 -13.75
C ARG A 33 19.25 10.45 -14.37
N ILE A 34 19.48 11.32 -15.35
CA ILE A 34 18.39 11.95 -16.13
C ILE A 34 17.54 10.87 -16.81
N LEU A 35 18.19 9.92 -17.49
CA LEU A 35 17.50 8.84 -18.18
C LEU A 35 16.66 7.98 -17.22
N ILE A 36 17.21 7.58 -16.08
CA ILE A 36 16.51 6.82 -15.03
C ILE A 36 15.29 7.58 -14.52
N ALA A 37 15.41 8.88 -14.25
CA ALA A 37 14.30 9.71 -13.80
C ALA A 37 13.18 9.76 -14.85
N LEU A 38 13.51 10.00 -16.13
CA LEU A 38 12.54 10.04 -17.24
C LEU A 38 11.86 8.68 -17.48
N LEU A 39 12.62 7.59 -17.42
CA LEU A 39 12.08 6.23 -17.55
C LEU A 39 11.15 5.89 -16.38
N SER A 40 11.53 6.27 -15.16
CA SER A 40 10.71 6.07 -13.95
C SER A 40 9.38 6.81 -14.06
N ILE A 41 9.39 8.08 -14.48
CA ILE A 41 8.15 8.85 -14.75
C ILE A 41 7.30 8.15 -15.81
N THR A 42 7.93 7.64 -16.87
CA THR A 42 7.23 6.93 -17.95
C THR A 42 6.57 5.64 -17.46
N VAL A 43 7.25 4.86 -16.62
CA VAL A 43 6.69 3.65 -15.98
C VAL A 43 5.49 4.02 -15.12
N VAL A 44 5.67 4.99 -14.21
CA VAL A 44 4.63 5.45 -13.28
C VAL A 44 3.40 5.95 -14.04
N TRP A 45 3.59 6.76 -15.09
CA TRP A 45 2.53 7.23 -15.95
C TRP A 45 1.82 6.09 -16.69
N ARG A 46 2.57 5.14 -17.28
CA ARG A 46 1.98 4.00 -17.99
C ARG A 46 1.22 3.07 -17.03
N CYS A 47 1.71 2.86 -15.82
CA CYS A 47 0.99 2.14 -14.75
C CYS A 47 -0.31 2.85 -14.42
N PHE A 48 -0.29 4.16 -14.17
CA PHE A 48 -1.50 4.95 -13.91
C PHE A 48 -2.51 4.86 -15.06
N VAL A 49 -2.06 5.01 -16.30
CA VAL A 49 -2.90 4.89 -17.49
C VAL A 49 -3.49 3.48 -17.60
N SER A 50 -2.71 2.44 -17.35
CA SER A 50 -3.18 1.05 -17.38
C SER A 50 -4.23 0.78 -16.31
N LEU A 51 -3.98 1.21 -15.08
CA LEU A 51 -4.91 1.11 -13.94
C LEU A 51 -6.21 1.88 -14.21
N ARG A 52 -6.12 3.08 -14.81
CA ARG A 52 -7.29 3.88 -15.17
C ARG A 52 -8.07 3.32 -16.35
N ARG A 53 -7.42 2.70 -17.34
CA ARG A 53 -8.05 2.23 -18.59
C ARG A 53 -8.49 0.76 -18.54
N GLY A 54 -7.84 -0.08 -17.74
CA GLY A 54 -8.18 -1.50 -17.57
C GLY A 54 -9.51 -1.76 -16.85
N ARG A 55 -10.40 -0.76 -16.77
CA ARG A 55 -11.68 -0.84 -16.08
C ARG A 55 -12.56 -1.92 -16.72
N ARG A 56 -13.20 -2.74 -15.87
CA ARG A 56 -14.23 -3.69 -16.28
C ARG A 56 -15.37 -2.94 -16.99
N ARG A 57 -15.95 -3.53 -18.04
CA ARG A 57 -17.24 -3.08 -18.57
C ARG A 57 -18.31 -3.38 -17.51
N GLU A 58 -19.21 -2.44 -17.27
CA GLU A 58 -20.36 -2.56 -16.34
C GLU A 58 -21.42 -3.53 -16.90
N ASP A 59 -20.99 -4.70 -17.37
CA ASP A 59 -21.89 -5.75 -17.84
C ASP A 59 -22.54 -6.37 -16.58
N PRO A 60 -23.86 -6.24 -16.41
CA PRO A 60 -24.55 -6.67 -15.19
C PRO A 60 -24.51 -8.18 -15.03
N VAL A 61 -24.35 -8.61 -13.79
CA VAL A 61 -24.24 -10.04 -13.45
C VAL A 61 -25.62 -10.69 -13.33
N MET A 62 -26.60 -9.91 -12.87
CA MET A 62 -28.01 -10.26 -12.74
C MET A 62 -28.87 -9.02 -13.02
N MET A 63 -30.17 -9.23 -13.17
CA MET A 63 -31.18 -8.18 -13.27
C MET A 63 -32.20 -8.33 -12.15
N LEU A 64 -32.61 -7.23 -11.55
CA LEU A 64 -33.84 -7.18 -10.76
C LEU A 64 -34.92 -6.56 -11.64
N GLU A 65 -36.04 -7.25 -11.79
CA GLU A 65 -37.22 -6.73 -12.47
C GLU A 65 -38.28 -6.38 -11.43
N GLU A 66 -38.68 -5.11 -11.39
CA GLU A 66 -39.77 -4.68 -10.51
C GLU A 66 -41.11 -5.21 -11.02
N MET A 67 -41.87 -5.89 -10.16
CA MET A 67 -43.08 -6.61 -10.54
C MET A 67 -44.25 -5.71 -10.94
N SER A 68 -44.29 -4.46 -10.45
CA SER A 68 -45.36 -3.50 -10.72
C SER A 68 -45.09 -2.67 -11.98
N THR A 69 -43.85 -2.22 -12.17
CA THR A 69 -43.47 -1.30 -13.25
C THR A 69 -42.76 -2.00 -14.41
N HIS A 70 -42.36 -3.26 -14.23
CA HIS A 70 -41.42 -3.99 -15.11
C HIS A 70 -40.08 -3.27 -15.32
N ALA A 71 -39.71 -2.34 -14.42
CA ALA A 71 -38.44 -1.66 -14.47
C ALA A 71 -37.30 -2.67 -14.25
N LYS A 72 -36.35 -2.67 -15.20
CA LYS A 72 -35.17 -3.53 -15.18
C LYS A 72 -34.00 -2.81 -14.52
N ILE A 73 -33.59 -3.27 -13.35
CA ILE A 73 -32.50 -2.69 -12.55
C ILE A 73 -31.27 -3.61 -12.65
N PRO A 74 -30.12 -3.11 -13.16
CA PRO A 74 -28.92 -3.91 -13.27
C PRO A 74 -28.25 -4.15 -11.92
N VAL A 75 -27.91 -5.42 -11.66
CA VAL A 75 -27.07 -5.82 -10.53
C VAL A 75 -25.62 -5.81 -11.00
N LEU A 76 -24.92 -4.71 -10.72
CA LEU A 76 -23.57 -4.45 -11.23
C LEU A 76 -22.48 -5.13 -10.38
N TYR A 77 -22.69 -5.20 -9.06
CA TYR A 77 -21.70 -5.64 -8.10
C TYR A 77 -22.05 -7.00 -7.50
N TRP A 78 -21.11 -7.57 -6.75
CA TRP A 78 -21.31 -8.83 -6.01
C TRP A 78 -21.98 -8.63 -4.66
N GLU A 79 -21.94 -7.42 -4.11
CA GLU A 79 -22.72 -6.97 -2.97
C GLU A 79 -23.39 -5.68 -3.41
N ASN A 80 -24.73 -5.62 -3.34
CA ASN A 80 -25.50 -4.44 -3.71
C ASN A 80 -26.42 -4.10 -2.54
N SER A 81 -26.27 -2.89 -2.03
CA SER A 81 -27.16 -2.30 -1.04
C SER A 81 -28.48 -1.88 -1.70
N ILE A 82 -29.59 -2.21 -1.05
CA ILE A 82 -30.95 -1.90 -1.49
C ILE A 82 -31.60 -1.03 -0.43
N GLY A 83 -32.15 0.11 -0.82
CA GLY A 83 -32.81 1.02 0.11
C GLY A 83 -33.31 2.30 -0.54
N ARG A 84 -33.92 3.16 0.29
CA ARG A 84 -34.46 4.45 -0.15
C ARG A 84 -33.40 5.55 -0.26
N SER A 85 -32.25 5.38 0.39
CA SER A 85 -31.18 6.36 0.38
C SER A 85 -30.50 6.41 -0.99
N ARG A 86 -30.08 7.61 -1.43
CA ARG A 86 -29.24 7.78 -2.62
C ARG A 86 -27.84 7.16 -2.49
N SER A 87 -27.45 6.75 -1.28
CA SER A 87 -26.20 6.03 -1.02
C SER A 87 -26.28 4.54 -1.33
N CYS A 88 -27.48 3.98 -1.58
CA CYS A 88 -27.65 2.59 -1.95
C CYS A 88 -27.30 2.36 -3.44
N ASP A 89 -26.78 1.17 -3.76
CA ASP A 89 -26.51 0.75 -5.15
C ASP A 89 -27.81 0.62 -5.95
N ILE A 90 -28.86 0.12 -5.28
CA ILE A 90 -30.20 -0.01 -5.82
C ILE A 90 -31.13 0.88 -5.00
N VAL A 91 -31.43 2.05 -5.57
CA VAL A 91 -32.28 3.06 -4.93
C VAL A 91 -33.73 2.79 -5.28
N LEU A 92 -34.54 2.47 -4.28
CA LEU A 92 -35.98 2.30 -4.42
C LEU A 92 -36.71 3.54 -3.88
N PRO A 93 -37.42 4.32 -4.72
CA PRO A 93 -38.13 5.52 -4.31
C PRO A 93 -39.46 5.21 -3.58
N ASP A 94 -39.45 4.20 -2.70
CA ASP A 94 -40.60 3.76 -1.90
C ASP A 94 -40.47 4.29 -0.46
N SER A 95 -41.51 4.95 0.04
CA SER A 95 -41.53 5.54 1.39
C SER A 95 -41.52 4.50 2.52
N THR A 96 -42.01 3.29 2.25
CA THR A 96 -42.03 2.14 3.18
C THR A 96 -40.67 1.43 3.25
N VAL A 97 -39.79 1.66 2.28
CA VAL A 97 -38.43 1.14 2.27
C VAL A 97 -37.55 1.95 3.22
N SER A 98 -36.83 1.25 4.09
CA SER A 98 -35.82 1.87 4.96
C SER A 98 -34.70 2.50 4.15
N ARG A 99 -34.01 3.52 4.71
CA ARG A 99 -32.91 4.21 4.01
C ARG A 99 -31.86 3.24 3.48
N ASP A 100 -31.50 2.28 4.32
CA ASP A 100 -30.76 1.08 3.97
C ASP A 100 -31.62 -0.08 4.48
N HIS A 101 -32.04 -0.99 3.59
CA HIS A 101 -33.08 -1.97 3.90
C HIS A 101 -32.57 -3.40 3.84
N ALA A 102 -31.87 -3.72 2.76
CA ALA A 102 -31.38 -5.07 2.51
C ALA A 102 -30.09 -5.03 1.70
N VAL A 103 -29.37 -6.14 1.69
CA VAL A 103 -28.15 -6.31 0.89
C VAL A 103 -28.26 -7.61 0.10
N LEU A 104 -28.24 -7.49 -1.24
CA LEU A 104 -28.17 -8.62 -2.16
C LEU A 104 -26.71 -8.94 -2.45
N MET A 105 -26.26 -10.13 -2.07
CA MET A 105 -24.86 -10.53 -2.17
C MET A 105 -24.68 -11.90 -2.81
N ARG A 106 -23.54 -12.10 -3.48
CA ARG A 106 -23.10 -13.40 -4.01
C ARG A 106 -21.99 -13.99 -3.14
N ARG A 107 -22.22 -15.19 -2.61
CA ARG A 107 -21.23 -16.01 -1.88
C ARG A 107 -20.98 -17.32 -2.65
N GLU A 108 -20.08 -18.19 -2.16
CA GLU A 108 -19.82 -19.51 -2.77
C GLU A 108 -21.10 -20.36 -2.83
N SER A 109 -22.00 -20.22 -1.86
CA SER A 109 -23.29 -20.92 -1.78
C SER A 109 -24.37 -20.40 -2.76
N GLY A 110 -24.12 -19.28 -3.45
CA GLY A 110 -25.06 -18.65 -4.38
C GLY A 110 -25.42 -17.21 -4.00
N TRP A 111 -26.56 -16.72 -4.51
CA TRP A 111 -27.08 -15.41 -4.15
C TRP A 111 -27.84 -15.49 -2.83
N LEU A 112 -27.62 -14.48 -1.99
CA LEU A 112 -28.20 -14.35 -0.66
C LEU A 112 -28.74 -12.92 -0.52
N ILE A 113 -29.90 -12.78 0.11
CA ILE A 113 -30.44 -11.49 0.54
C ILE A 113 -30.41 -11.44 2.06
N THR A 114 -29.85 -10.37 2.62
CA THR A 114 -29.78 -10.16 4.06
C THR A 114 -30.55 -8.90 4.42
N ASP A 115 -31.49 -9.01 5.36
CA ASP A 115 -32.20 -7.85 5.92
C ASP A 115 -31.27 -7.08 6.87
N THR A 116 -31.23 -5.76 6.74
CA THR A 116 -30.35 -4.91 7.56
C THR A 116 -31.04 -4.33 8.79
N ASN A 117 -31.93 -5.12 9.40
CA ASN A 117 -32.80 -4.69 10.50
C ASN A 117 -33.75 -3.57 10.06
N SER A 118 -34.36 -3.79 8.90
CA SER A 118 -35.27 -2.84 8.27
C SER A 118 -36.60 -2.76 9.05
N LYS A 119 -37.31 -1.62 8.91
CA LYS A 119 -38.60 -1.43 9.60
C LYS A 119 -39.70 -2.38 9.10
N ALA A 120 -39.73 -2.63 7.80
CA ALA A 120 -40.77 -3.45 7.16
C ALA A 120 -40.38 -4.93 7.04
N GLY A 121 -39.08 -5.25 7.13
CA GLY A 121 -38.55 -6.58 6.88
C GLY A 121 -38.41 -6.89 5.39
N THR A 122 -37.51 -7.84 5.10
CA THR A 122 -37.28 -8.38 3.76
C THR A 122 -37.91 -9.76 3.62
N PHE A 123 -38.58 -10.05 2.50
CA PHE A 123 -39.23 -11.34 2.25
C PHE A 123 -38.78 -11.93 0.91
N VAL A 124 -38.64 -13.26 0.83
CA VAL A 124 -38.35 -14.00 -0.40
C VAL A 124 -39.51 -14.97 -0.64
N ASN A 125 -40.22 -14.81 -1.76
CA ASN A 125 -41.42 -15.59 -2.09
C ASN A 125 -42.44 -15.64 -0.92
N GLY A 126 -42.64 -14.51 -0.25
CA GLY A 126 -43.56 -14.37 0.89
C GLY A 126 -43.02 -14.87 2.24
N ARG A 127 -41.85 -15.52 2.30
CA ARG A 127 -41.22 -15.94 3.55
C ARG A 127 -40.22 -14.90 4.04
N LYS A 128 -40.27 -14.54 5.32
CA LYS A 128 -39.36 -13.54 5.91
C LYS A 128 -37.92 -14.05 5.87
N ALA A 129 -37.00 -13.22 5.38
CA ALA A 129 -35.57 -13.51 5.42
C ALA A 129 -35.06 -13.26 6.86
N SER A 130 -34.63 -14.31 7.58
CA SER A 130 -34.16 -14.19 8.96
C SER A 130 -32.77 -14.80 9.16
N PRO A 131 -31.72 -14.00 9.41
CA PRO A 131 -31.53 -12.64 8.86
C PRO A 131 -31.14 -12.69 7.37
N THR A 132 -30.79 -13.86 6.84
CA THR A 132 -30.32 -14.08 5.48
C THR A 132 -31.12 -15.20 4.83
N ALA A 133 -31.53 -15.02 3.58
CA ALA A 133 -32.21 -16.04 2.79
C ALA A 133 -31.49 -16.26 1.46
N ARG A 134 -31.50 -17.50 0.95
CA ARG A 134 -30.98 -17.81 -0.38
C ARG A 134 -31.96 -17.35 -1.45
N VAL A 135 -31.43 -16.81 -2.53
CA VAL A 135 -32.21 -16.34 -3.68
C VAL A 135 -31.68 -16.99 -4.94
N THR A 136 -32.58 -17.45 -5.80
CA THR A 136 -32.29 -18.03 -7.10
C THR A 136 -32.99 -17.24 -8.20
N PRO A 137 -32.49 -17.27 -9.45
CA PRO A 137 -33.20 -16.62 -10.55
C PRO A 137 -34.62 -17.17 -10.68
N GLY A 138 -35.61 -16.27 -10.68
CA GLY A 138 -37.04 -16.57 -10.62
C GLY A 138 -37.69 -16.18 -9.29
N ASP A 139 -36.92 -16.11 -8.20
CA ASP A 139 -37.43 -15.72 -6.89
C ASP A 139 -37.79 -14.23 -6.83
N VAL A 140 -38.83 -13.92 -6.07
CA VAL A 140 -39.31 -12.56 -5.82
C VAL A 140 -38.87 -12.10 -4.43
N ILE A 141 -38.11 -11.02 -4.40
CA ILE A 141 -37.64 -10.34 -3.20
C ILE A 141 -38.57 -9.16 -2.93
N ALA A 142 -39.32 -9.18 -1.84
CA ALA A 142 -40.12 -8.05 -1.39
C ALA A 142 -39.37 -7.22 -0.34
N VAL A 143 -39.30 -5.91 -0.58
CA VAL A 143 -38.60 -4.91 0.21
C VAL A 143 -39.54 -3.73 0.38
N GLY A 144 -40.14 -3.55 1.57
CA GLY A 144 -41.22 -2.58 1.74
C GLY A 144 -42.44 -2.98 0.91
N SER A 145 -42.96 -2.08 0.07
CA SER A 145 -44.06 -2.36 -0.87
C SER A 145 -43.58 -2.76 -2.27
N THR A 146 -42.27 -2.63 -2.54
CA THR A 146 -41.66 -3.02 -3.82
C THR A 146 -41.35 -4.53 -3.85
N ALA A 147 -41.73 -5.20 -4.94
CA ALA A 147 -41.37 -6.59 -5.22
C ALA A 147 -40.44 -6.67 -6.44
N LEU A 148 -39.29 -7.32 -6.27
CA LEU A 148 -38.21 -7.42 -7.26
C LEU A 148 -37.93 -8.88 -7.60
N MET A 149 -38.11 -9.29 -8.85
CA MET A 149 -37.77 -10.63 -9.32
C MET A 149 -36.30 -10.68 -9.78
N LEU A 150 -35.54 -11.66 -9.28
CA LEU A 150 -34.16 -11.88 -9.73
C LEU A 150 -34.15 -12.62 -11.07
N ARG A 151 -33.51 -12.07 -12.10
CA ARG A 151 -33.36 -12.66 -13.43
C ARG A 151 -31.90 -12.72 -13.86
N ARG A 152 -31.57 -13.68 -14.74
CA ARG A 152 -30.25 -13.71 -15.41
C ARG A 152 -30.22 -12.60 -16.45
N ALA A 153 -29.10 -11.88 -16.53
CA ALA A 153 -28.89 -10.88 -17.57
C ALA A 153 -28.71 -11.56 -18.94
N HIS A 154 -29.50 -11.20 -19.94
CA HIS A 154 -29.31 -11.62 -21.33
C HIS A 154 -28.66 -10.49 -22.16
N GLU A 155 -27.95 -10.84 -23.24
CA GLU A 155 -27.22 -9.87 -24.09
C GLU A 155 -28.12 -8.77 -24.69
N GLY A 156 -29.43 -9.00 -24.80
CA GLY A 156 -30.43 -8.04 -25.30
C GLY A 156 -30.97 -7.05 -24.27
N ASP A 157 -30.68 -7.23 -22.98
CA ASP A 157 -31.26 -6.39 -21.91
C ASP A 157 -30.61 -5.00 -21.78
N PHE A 158 -29.51 -4.74 -22.49
CA PHE A 158 -28.74 -3.48 -22.36
C PHE A 158 -28.54 -2.81 -23.72
N LYS A 159 -28.95 -1.54 -23.82
CA LYS A 159 -28.42 -0.66 -24.87
C LYS A 159 -26.92 -0.54 -24.64
N LYS A 160 -26.09 -1.18 -25.49
CA LYS A 160 -24.66 -0.87 -25.58
C LYS A 160 -24.55 0.64 -25.71
N ARG A 161 -24.08 1.34 -24.68
CA ARG A 161 -23.68 2.75 -24.81
C ARG A 161 -22.61 2.75 -25.90
N ARG A 162 -23.00 3.12 -27.13
CA ARG A 162 -22.06 3.38 -28.22
C ARG A 162 -21.20 4.52 -27.72
N SER A 163 -20.04 4.17 -27.16
CA SER A 163 -18.98 5.14 -26.98
C SER A 163 -18.57 5.55 -28.39
N LEU A 164 -19.07 6.71 -28.84
CA LEU A 164 -18.61 7.37 -30.07
C LEU A 164 -17.08 7.58 -30.05
N PHE A 165 -16.48 7.54 -28.85
CA PHE A 165 -15.04 7.47 -28.63
C PHE A 165 -14.64 6.06 -28.17
N SER A 166 -14.79 5.07 -29.05
CA SER A 166 -14.06 3.81 -28.94
C SER A 166 -12.59 4.07 -29.29
N PHE A 167 -11.87 4.79 -28.42
CA PHE A 167 -10.42 4.77 -28.47
C PHE A 167 -9.96 3.35 -28.13
N GLN A 168 -9.76 2.56 -29.17
CA GLN A 168 -9.09 1.27 -29.17
C GLN A 168 -7.60 1.49 -28.88
N LYS A 169 -7.27 2.19 -27.78
CA LYS A 169 -5.91 2.46 -27.34
C LYS A 169 -5.44 1.25 -26.54
N ARG A 170 -4.51 0.48 -27.13
CA ARG A 170 -3.85 -0.68 -26.52
C ARG A 170 -3.52 -0.39 -25.05
N ILE A 171 -4.06 -1.20 -24.13
CA ILE A 171 -3.65 -1.19 -22.73
C ILE A 171 -2.14 -1.53 -22.70
N PRO A 172 -1.31 -0.82 -21.92
CA PRO A 172 0.10 -1.18 -21.76
C PRO A 172 0.21 -2.66 -21.36
N ALA A 173 1.03 -3.42 -22.10
CA ALA A 173 1.18 -4.84 -21.78
C ALA A 173 2.02 -4.97 -20.49
N PRO A 174 1.64 -5.81 -19.52
CA PRO A 174 2.40 -5.99 -18.28
C PRO A 174 3.88 -6.30 -18.54
N ILE A 175 4.19 -7.10 -19.56
CA ILE A 175 5.58 -7.43 -19.95
C ILE A 175 6.39 -6.19 -20.34
N ARG A 176 5.79 -5.21 -21.03
CA ARG A 176 6.49 -4.00 -21.46
C ARG A 176 6.86 -3.12 -20.28
N LEU A 177 5.97 -3.03 -19.29
CA LEU A 177 6.21 -2.31 -18.04
C LEU A 177 7.37 -2.95 -17.26
N MET A 178 7.31 -4.27 -17.09
CA MET A 178 8.37 -5.06 -16.44
C MET A 178 9.72 -4.91 -17.13
N THR A 179 9.79 -5.07 -18.46
CA THR A 179 11.06 -4.88 -19.19
C THR A 179 11.63 -3.47 -19.03
N THR A 180 10.78 -2.45 -18.84
CA THR A 180 11.26 -1.07 -18.61
C THR A 180 11.80 -0.92 -17.18
N VAL A 181 11.14 -1.49 -16.18
CA VAL A 181 11.65 -1.50 -14.79
C VAL A 181 12.95 -2.28 -14.68
N PHE A 182 13.03 -3.46 -15.31
CA PHE A 182 14.25 -4.24 -15.37
C PHE A 182 15.41 -3.47 -16.04
N LEU A 183 15.13 -2.74 -17.13
CA LEU A 183 16.12 -1.84 -17.74
C LEU A 183 16.56 -0.75 -16.75
N ILE A 184 15.62 -0.09 -16.06
CA ILE A 184 15.95 0.91 -15.04
C ILE A 184 16.85 0.31 -13.96
N GLN A 185 16.56 -0.91 -13.48
CA GLN A 185 17.37 -1.59 -12.47
C GLN A 185 18.78 -1.93 -12.96
N ILE A 186 18.95 -2.30 -14.23
CA ILE A 186 20.29 -2.45 -14.83
C ILE A 186 21.03 -1.10 -14.79
N LEU A 187 20.37 0.00 -15.16
CA LEU A 187 20.99 1.33 -15.12
C LEU A 187 21.34 1.77 -13.68
N LEU A 188 20.47 1.48 -12.70
CA LEU A 188 20.72 1.71 -11.28
C LEU A 188 21.90 0.85 -10.79
N ALA A 189 21.99 -0.41 -11.21
CA ALA A 189 23.10 -1.31 -10.86
C ALA A 189 24.44 -0.78 -11.41
N VAL A 190 24.45 -0.35 -12.68
CA VAL A 190 25.62 0.26 -13.30
C VAL A 190 26.04 1.49 -12.50
N GLN A 191 25.11 2.38 -12.15
CA GLN A 191 25.42 3.56 -11.33
C GLN A 191 25.99 3.18 -9.97
N ALA A 192 25.36 2.25 -9.26
CA ALA A 192 25.82 1.79 -7.95
C ALA A 192 27.25 1.22 -8.00
N CYS A 193 27.63 0.54 -9.10
CA CYS A 193 28.99 0.03 -9.26
C CYS A 193 30.05 1.14 -9.35
N PHE A 194 29.68 2.35 -9.74
CA PHE A 194 30.58 3.50 -9.79
C PHE A 194 30.36 4.48 -8.62
N ALA A 195 29.71 4.03 -7.53
CA ALA A 195 29.54 4.83 -6.33
C ALA A 195 30.91 5.30 -5.79
N GLY A 196 31.07 6.61 -5.57
CA GLY A 196 32.33 7.19 -5.12
C GLY A 196 33.45 7.25 -6.18
N GLY A 197 33.12 7.11 -7.48
CA GLY A 197 34.05 7.37 -8.59
C GLY A 197 34.99 6.22 -8.99
N SER A 198 34.91 5.07 -8.30
CA SER A 198 35.68 3.87 -8.62
C SER A 198 34.76 2.65 -8.77
N PHE A 199 35.18 1.70 -9.61
CA PHE A 199 34.38 0.53 -9.92
C PHE A 199 34.43 -0.51 -8.79
N HIS A 200 33.24 -0.88 -8.29
CA HIS A 200 33.04 -1.93 -7.31
C HIS A 200 31.94 -2.88 -7.80
N SER A 201 32.22 -4.18 -7.84
CA SER A 201 31.25 -5.19 -8.29
C SER A 201 30.23 -5.61 -7.22
N GLY A 202 30.42 -5.18 -5.97
CA GLY A 202 29.56 -5.53 -4.84
C GLY A 202 28.06 -5.34 -5.09
N PRO A 203 27.60 -4.20 -5.66
CA PRO A 203 26.20 -3.96 -5.97
C PRO A 203 25.58 -4.90 -7.02
N LEU A 204 26.38 -5.59 -7.86
CA LEU A 204 25.82 -6.45 -8.91
C LEU A 204 25.05 -7.66 -8.32
N ILE A 205 25.50 -8.18 -7.18
CA ILE A 205 24.86 -9.33 -6.52
C ILE A 205 23.45 -8.98 -6.03
N PRO A 206 23.22 -7.91 -5.24
CA PRO A 206 21.87 -7.55 -4.81
C PRO A 206 20.94 -7.23 -5.99
N PHE A 207 21.42 -6.51 -7.02
CA PHE A 207 20.62 -6.26 -8.21
C PHE A 207 20.29 -7.53 -9.01
N GLY A 208 21.23 -8.47 -9.14
CA GLY A 208 21.01 -9.76 -9.77
C GLY A 208 19.98 -10.61 -9.02
N ALA A 209 20.05 -10.64 -7.68
CA ALA A 209 19.07 -11.34 -6.85
C ALA A 209 17.67 -10.71 -6.95
N MET A 210 17.59 -9.37 -6.95
CA MET A 210 16.32 -8.67 -7.18
C MET A 210 15.73 -8.98 -8.56
N ALA A 211 16.56 -8.97 -9.61
CA ALA A 211 16.12 -9.30 -10.96
C ALA A 211 15.57 -10.73 -11.05
N ALA A 212 16.25 -11.69 -10.43
CA ALA A 212 15.77 -13.07 -10.36
C ALA A 212 14.40 -13.15 -9.64
N LEU A 213 14.27 -12.49 -8.48
CA LEU A 213 13.00 -12.42 -7.74
C LEU A 213 11.88 -11.79 -8.57
N GLU A 214 12.15 -10.67 -9.26
CA GLU A 214 11.18 -9.97 -10.11
C GLU A 214 10.66 -10.87 -11.23
N TRP A 215 11.56 -11.46 -12.02
CA TRP A 215 11.17 -12.28 -13.16
C TRP A 215 10.48 -13.58 -12.75
N VAL A 216 10.98 -14.26 -11.71
CA VAL A 216 10.33 -15.45 -11.15
C VAL A 216 8.91 -15.11 -10.69
N PHE A 217 8.75 -14.01 -9.96
CA PHE A 217 7.43 -13.60 -9.47
C PHE A 217 6.50 -13.15 -10.61
N TYR A 218 7.03 -12.47 -11.63
CA TYR A 218 6.28 -12.12 -12.83
C TYR A 218 5.75 -13.36 -13.56
N PHE A 219 6.62 -14.34 -13.84
CA PHE A 219 6.20 -15.58 -14.50
C PHE A 219 5.22 -16.38 -13.66
N TYR A 220 5.46 -16.49 -12.35
CA TYR A 220 4.53 -17.13 -11.42
C TYR A 220 3.15 -16.46 -11.45
N SER A 221 3.10 -15.12 -11.39
CA SER A 221 1.87 -14.35 -11.39
C SER A 221 1.10 -14.44 -12.71
N MET A 222 1.79 -14.34 -13.85
CA MET A 222 1.16 -14.35 -15.17
C MET A 222 0.79 -15.76 -15.65
N ARG A 223 1.69 -16.75 -15.47
CA ARG A 223 1.53 -18.11 -16.03
C ARG A 223 0.82 -19.06 -15.08
N ILE A 224 1.25 -19.12 -13.83
CA ILE A 224 0.72 -20.08 -12.85
C ILE A 224 -0.58 -19.56 -12.26
N LEU A 225 -0.60 -18.30 -11.82
CA LEU A 225 -1.82 -17.70 -11.28
C LEU A 225 -2.76 -17.15 -12.38
N GLY A 226 -2.35 -17.10 -13.64
CA GLY A 226 -3.19 -16.62 -14.74
C GLY A 226 -3.68 -15.18 -14.54
N ARG A 227 -2.90 -14.32 -13.87
CA ARG A 227 -3.27 -12.91 -13.67
C ARG A 227 -3.06 -12.12 -14.95
N VAL A 228 -3.94 -11.14 -15.17
CA VAL A 228 -3.88 -10.25 -16.36
C VAL A 228 -3.21 -8.91 -16.08
N SER A 229 -2.95 -8.60 -14.81
CA SER A 229 -2.43 -7.32 -14.32
C SER A 229 -1.17 -7.52 -13.48
N PHE A 230 -0.20 -6.60 -13.57
CA PHE A 230 1.04 -6.61 -12.77
C PHE A 230 1.55 -5.20 -12.42
N GLU A 231 0.73 -4.16 -12.59
CA GLU A 231 1.17 -2.77 -12.48
C GLU A 231 1.51 -2.36 -11.04
N LEU A 232 0.82 -2.95 -10.05
CA LEU A 232 1.06 -2.66 -8.63
C LEU A 232 2.41 -3.24 -8.20
N GLU A 233 2.67 -4.49 -8.58
CA GLU A 233 3.94 -5.16 -8.35
C GLU A 233 5.09 -4.46 -9.10
N THR A 234 4.83 -3.96 -10.32
CA THR A 234 5.78 -3.13 -11.09
C THR A 234 6.20 -1.87 -10.32
N ILE A 235 5.24 -1.15 -9.72
CA ILE A 235 5.55 0.03 -8.91
C ILE A 235 6.41 -0.37 -7.69
N ALA A 236 6.06 -1.47 -7.02
CA ALA A 236 6.83 -1.95 -5.87
C ALA A 236 8.28 -2.31 -6.23
N PHE A 237 8.52 -2.96 -7.37
CA PHE A 237 9.88 -3.26 -7.84
C PHE A 237 10.67 -2.02 -8.28
N LEU A 238 10.00 -1.03 -8.88
CA LEU A 238 10.65 0.25 -9.20
C LEU A 238 11.15 0.95 -7.92
N LEU A 239 10.28 1.06 -6.90
CA LEU A 239 10.64 1.69 -5.63
C LEU A 239 11.71 0.89 -4.88
N SER A 240 11.57 -0.44 -4.83
CA SER A 240 12.55 -1.32 -4.19
C SER A 240 13.92 -1.25 -4.87
N GLY A 241 13.97 -1.12 -6.20
CA GLY A 241 15.22 -0.93 -6.94
C GLY A 241 15.93 0.38 -6.60
N ILE A 242 15.18 1.47 -6.45
CA ILE A 242 15.72 2.75 -5.96
C ILE A 242 16.27 2.60 -4.53
N GLY A 243 15.52 1.95 -3.65
CA GLY A 243 15.95 1.66 -2.28
C GLY A 243 17.24 0.83 -2.23
N ILE A 244 17.31 -0.29 -2.96
CA ILE A 244 18.48 -1.16 -3.04
C ILE A 244 19.70 -0.40 -3.58
N MET A 245 19.52 0.52 -4.54
CA MET A 245 20.60 1.36 -5.02
C MET A 245 21.19 2.24 -3.89
N LEU A 246 20.33 2.96 -3.16
CA LEU A 246 20.75 3.85 -2.06
C LEU A 246 21.44 3.06 -0.95
N LEU A 247 20.88 1.91 -0.57
CA LEU A 247 21.48 1.04 0.42
C LEU A 247 22.84 0.53 -0.04
N SER A 248 22.98 0.15 -1.31
CA SER A 248 24.28 -0.28 -1.87
C SER A 248 25.33 0.83 -1.86
N GLY A 249 24.91 2.11 -2.03
CA GLY A 249 25.80 3.28 -1.95
C GLY A 249 26.18 3.69 -0.52
N ALA A 250 25.43 3.23 0.48
CA ALA A 250 25.71 3.43 1.91
C ALA A 250 26.48 2.25 2.52
N ASP A 251 25.90 1.05 2.47
CA ASP A 251 26.48 -0.21 2.91
C ASP A 251 25.79 -1.39 2.18
N VAL A 252 26.57 -2.13 1.40
CA VAL A 252 26.08 -3.28 0.62
C VAL A 252 25.47 -4.39 1.51
N GLN A 253 25.88 -4.49 2.78
CA GLN A 253 25.27 -5.44 3.72
C GLN A 253 23.80 -5.12 3.98
N LEU A 254 23.44 -3.84 4.06
CA LEU A 254 22.04 -3.42 4.19
C LEU A 254 21.23 -3.85 2.96
N ALA A 255 21.80 -3.77 1.76
CA ALA A 255 21.14 -4.22 0.54
C ALA A 255 20.83 -5.74 0.56
N TYR A 256 21.75 -6.58 1.08
CA TYR A 256 21.50 -8.02 1.23
C TYR A 256 20.34 -8.30 2.18
N THR A 257 20.33 -7.66 3.35
CA THR A 257 19.24 -7.83 4.33
C THR A 257 17.89 -7.36 3.77
N GLN A 258 17.89 -6.28 2.98
CA GLN A 258 16.70 -5.74 2.35
C GLN A 258 16.13 -6.69 1.28
N ILE A 259 16.97 -7.37 0.50
CA ILE A 259 16.53 -8.35 -0.50
C ILE A 259 15.95 -9.60 0.16
N ALA A 260 16.57 -10.10 1.23
CA ALA A 260 16.02 -11.21 1.99
C ALA A 260 14.64 -10.85 2.57
N ALA A 261 14.48 -9.65 3.11
CA ALA A 261 13.21 -9.14 3.58
C ALA A 261 12.18 -8.95 2.46
N MET A 262 12.60 -8.48 1.28
CA MET A 262 11.75 -8.37 0.10
C MET A 262 11.25 -9.74 -0.36
N ALA A 263 12.11 -10.76 -0.39
CA ALA A 263 11.72 -12.13 -0.73
C ALA A 263 10.68 -12.67 0.27
N ALA A 264 10.90 -12.47 1.58
CA ALA A 264 9.92 -12.82 2.61
C ALA A 264 8.59 -12.05 2.45
N GLY A 265 8.65 -10.77 2.07
CA GLY A 265 7.49 -9.94 1.76
C GLY A 265 6.71 -10.44 0.54
N ILE A 266 7.38 -10.80 -0.55
CA ILE A 266 6.76 -11.38 -1.75
C ILE A 266 6.11 -12.73 -1.43
N LEU A 267 6.75 -13.55 -0.60
CA LEU A 267 6.17 -14.80 -0.12
C LEU A 267 4.90 -14.55 0.70
N LEU A 268 4.94 -13.62 1.65
CA LEU A 268 3.78 -13.20 2.43
C LEU A 268 2.65 -12.69 1.52
N PHE A 269 2.97 -11.84 0.55
CA PHE A 269 2.03 -11.37 -0.47
C PHE A 269 1.38 -12.55 -1.22
N CYS A 270 2.17 -13.54 -1.64
CA CYS A 270 1.68 -14.71 -2.37
C CYS A 270 0.75 -15.59 -1.52
N VAL A 271 1.00 -15.69 -0.21
CA VAL A 271 0.15 -16.43 0.75
C VAL A 271 -1.13 -15.66 1.06
N MET A 272 -1.06 -14.34 1.22
CA MET A 272 -2.20 -13.51 1.59
C MET A 272 -3.28 -13.45 0.52
N ILE A 273 -2.93 -13.43 -0.77
CA ILE A 273 -3.92 -13.34 -1.86
C ILE A 273 -4.93 -14.51 -1.86
N PRO A 274 -4.51 -15.81 -1.90
CA PRO A 274 -5.44 -16.92 -1.85
C PRO A 274 -6.15 -17.03 -0.49
N PHE A 275 -5.52 -16.58 0.60
CA PHE A 275 -6.16 -16.51 1.91
C PHE A 275 -7.35 -15.55 1.91
N MET A 276 -7.17 -14.35 1.36
CA MET A 276 -8.25 -13.35 1.23
C MET A 276 -9.28 -13.70 0.17
N GLY A 277 -8.94 -14.56 -0.80
CA GLY A 277 -9.82 -14.97 -1.88
C GLY A 277 -11.13 -15.63 -1.40
N ASN A 278 -11.12 -16.27 -0.23
CA ASN A 278 -12.30 -16.85 0.41
C ASN A 278 -12.71 -15.99 1.62
N LEU A 279 -13.82 -15.28 1.49
CA LEU A 279 -14.30 -14.35 2.52
C LEU A 279 -14.78 -15.09 3.79
N ASP A 280 -15.32 -16.30 3.67
CA ASP A 280 -15.75 -17.09 4.84
C ASP A 280 -14.56 -17.46 5.73
N ARG A 281 -13.42 -17.78 5.10
CA ARG A 281 -12.14 -17.98 5.80
C ARG A 281 -11.69 -16.70 6.48
N VAL A 282 -11.77 -15.56 5.80
CA VAL A 282 -11.40 -14.26 6.36
C VAL A 282 -12.23 -13.93 7.59
N THR A 283 -13.55 -14.08 7.51
CA THR A 283 -14.48 -13.84 8.63
C THR A 283 -14.23 -14.80 9.78
N LYS A 284 -13.96 -16.09 9.51
CA LYS A 284 -13.66 -17.10 10.55
C LYS A 284 -12.38 -16.77 11.32
N TRP A 285 -11.31 -16.37 10.62
CA TRP A 285 -10.00 -16.12 11.22
C TRP A 285 -9.83 -14.71 11.79
N ARG A 286 -10.79 -13.81 11.57
CA ARG A 286 -10.78 -12.41 12.06
C ARG A 286 -10.40 -12.28 13.53
N LEU A 287 -11.10 -13.01 14.40
CA LEU A 287 -10.92 -12.90 15.86
C LEU A 287 -9.54 -13.43 16.27
N ALA A 288 -9.09 -14.54 15.68
CA ALA A 288 -7.76 -15.09 15.91
C ALA A 288 -6.65 -14.11 15.48
N ILE A 289 -6.79 -13.45 14.32
CA ILE A 289 -5.84 -12.44 13.83
C ILE A 289 -5.83 -11.20 14.73
N GLY A 290 -7.00 -10.75 15.18
CA GLY A 290 -7.11 -9.64 16.13
C GLY A 290 -6.46 -9.95 17.48
N ILE A 291 -6.73 -11.13 18.05
CA ILE A 291 -6.10 -11.58 19.30
C ILE A 291 -4.59 -11.72 19.12
N ALA A 292 -4.13 -12.31 18.01
CA ALA A 292 -2.71 -12.44 17.72
C ALA A 292 -2.01 -11.07 17.67
N ALA A 293 -2.65 -10.04 17.09
CA ALA A 293 -2.13 -8.68 17.10
C ALA A 293 -2.01 -8.09 18.51
N VAL A 294 -3.02 -8.30 19.37
CA VAL A 294 -2.97 -7.84 20.78
C VAL A 294 -1.87 -8.56 21.55
N ILE A 295 -1.77 -9.89 21.40
CA ILE A 295 -0.71 -10.69 22.02
C ILE A 295 0.65 -10.19 21.55
N LEU A 296 0.81 -9.92 20.25
CA LEU A 296 2.08 -9.45 19.70
C LEU A 296 2.47 -8.05 20.24
N PHE A 297 1.50 -7.15 20.45
CA PHE A 297 1.75 -5.89 21.17
C PHE A 297 2.13 -6.12 22.62
N ALA A 298 1.43 -7.00 23.34
CA ALA A 298 1.73 -7.32 24.73
C ALA A 298 3.13 -7.91 24.91
N VAL A 299 3.51 -8.84 24.02
CA VAL A 299 4.87 -9.40 23.96
C VAL A 299 5.89 -8.28 23.74
N ASN A 300 5.63 -7.34 22.83
CA ASN A 300 6.55 -6.22 22.60
C ASN A 300 6.63 -5.27 23.81
N LEU A 301 5.54 -5.04 24.55
CA LEU A 301 5.57 -4.23 25.77
C LEU A 301 6.44 -4.84 26.86
N VAL A 302 6.43 -6.17 26.97
CA VAL A 302 7.18 -6.90 28.02
C VAL A 302 8.63 -7.13 27.62
N PHE A 303 8.88 -7.55 26.39
CA PHE A 303 10.20 -7.99 25.90
C PHE A 303 10.89 -6.99 24.96
N GLY A 304 10.27 -5.83 24.74
CA GLY A 304 10.78 -4.79 23.84
C GLY A 304 12.10 -4.20 24.35
N VAL A 305 13.11 -4.21 23.48
CA VAL A 305 14.40 -3.58 23.72
C VAL A 305 14.30 -2.10 23.37
N ALA A 306 14.81 -1.25 24.26
CA ALA A 306 14.88 0.18 24.02
C ALA A 306 15.88 0.48 22.90
N SER A 307 15.42 1.11 21.83
CA SER A 307 16.25 1.62 20.74
C SER A 307 15.88 3.08 20.50
N HIS A 308 16.86 3.98 20.58
CA HIS A 308 16.69 5.42 20.31
C HIS A 308 15.52 6.08 21.09
N GLY A 309 15.31 5.64 22.34
CA GLY A 309 14.28 6.19 23.23
C GLY A 309 12.90 5.54 23.16
N ALA A 310 12.68 4.57 22.24
CA ALA A 310 11.44 3.80 22.13
C ALA A 310 11.68 2.30 22.40
N LYS A 311 10.76 1.63 23.13
CA LYS A 311 10.80 0.18 23.40
C LYS A 311 9.89 -0.57 22.43
N ASN A 312 10.25 -0.56 21.15
CA ASN A 312 9.40 -1.07 20.07
C ASN A 312 10.01 -2.19 19.22
N TRP A 313 11.24 -2.65 19.55
CA TRP A 313 11.94 -3.71 18.83
C TRP A 313 12.09 -4.97 19.68
N ILE A 314 11.87 -6.13 19.08
CA ILE A 314 12.21 -7.43 19.68
C ILE A 314 13.48 -7.93 19.01
N GLN A 315 14.49 -8.28 19.81
CA GLN A 315 15.73 -8.85 19.33
C GLN A 315 15.72 -10.38 19.54
N ALA A 316 15.73 -11.12 18.44
CA ALA A 316 15.84 -12.58 18.43
C ALA A 316 17.19 -12.97 17.80
N GLY A 317 18.23 -13.03 18.63
CA GLY A 317 19.61 -13.27 18.16
C GLY A 317 20.09 -12.16 17.20
N PRO A 318 20.51 -12.50 15.95
CA PRO A 318 20.96 -11.51 14.97
C PRO A 318 19.81 -10.76 14.29
N VAL A 319 18.56 -11.23 14.44
CA VAL A 319 17.40 -10.64 13.75
C VAL A 319 16.68 -9.67 14.68
N ARG A 320 16.47 -8.45 14.20
CA ARG A 320 15.64 -7.44 14.85
C ARG A 320 14.29 -7.35 14.15
N ILE A 321 13.23 -7.60 14.90
CA ILE A 321 11.86 -7.57 14.40
C ILE A 321 11.12 -6.43 15.07
N GLN A 322 10.45 -5.61 14.26
CA GLN A 322 9.54 -4.58 14.75
C GLN A 322 8.11 -5.12 14.65
N PRO A 323 7.46 -5.50 15.77
CA PRO A 323 6.18 -6.19 15.71
C PRO A 323 5.05 -5.31 15.16
N SER A 324 5.12 -4.00 15.40
CA SER A 324 4.12 -3.03 14.91
C SER A 324 3.97 -3.03 13.39
N GLU A 325 5.03 -3.37 12.65
CA GLU A 325 4.97 -3.48 11.19
C GLU A 325 4.04 -4.62 10.73
N PHE A 326 4.08 -5.77 11.40
CA PHE A 326 3.18 -6.90 11.13
C PHE A 326 1.76 -6.65 11.62
N ILE A 327 1.63 -5.92 12.74
CA ILE A 327 0.33 -5.58 13.30
C ILE A 327 -0.45 -4.64 12.36
N LYS A 328 0.21 -3.81 11.54
CA LYS A 328 -0.46 -3.02 10.48
C LYS A 328 -1.32 -3.91 9.56
N ILE A 329 -0.80 -5.07 9.16
CA ILE A 329 -1.53 -6.04 8.33
C ILE A 329 -2.74 -6.60 9.09
N ALA A 330 -2.52 -7.05 10.32
CA ALA A 330 -3.59 -7.60 11.16
C ALA A 330 -4.67 -6.54 11.48
N PHE A 331 -4.27 -5.28 11.63
CA PHE A 331 -5.15 -4.15 11.90
C PHE A 331 -6.09 -3.86 10.73
N VAL A 332 -5.54 -3.78 9.51
CA VAL A 332 -6.34 -3.64 8.28
C VAL A 332 -7.28 -4.84 8.12
N PHE A 333 -6.78 -6.05 8.38
CA PHE A 333 -7.57 -7.27 8.30
C PHE A 333 -8.74 -7.27 9.28
N ALA A 334 -8.48 -7.03 10.57
CA ALA A 334 -9.49 -7.02 11.62
C ALA A 334 -10.52 -5.92 11.40
N GLY A 335 -10.09 -4.72 10.98
CA GLY A 335 -10.98 -3.61 10.69
C GLY A 335 -11.90 -3.88 9.50
N ALA A 336 -11.36 -4.37 8.38
CA ALA A 336 -12.15 -4.65 7.18
C ALA A 336 -13.10 -5.84 7.33
N SER A 337 -12.70 -6.89 8.07
CA SER A 337 -13.49 -8.13 8.23
C SER A 337 -14.64 -8.02 9.24
N THR A 338 -14.71 -6.95 10.04
CA THR A 338 -15.84 -6.70 10.96
C THR A 338 -17.15 -6.34 10.24
N LEU A 339 -17.10 -6.08 8.92
CA LEU A 339 -18.21 -5.54 8.14
C LEU A 339 -19.00 -6.59 7.34
N ASP A 340 -18.92 -7.87 7.68
CA ASP A 340 -19.73 -8.91 7.01
C ASP A 340 -21.26 -8.72 7.24
N ARG A 341 -21.66 -7.71 8.01
CA ARG A 341 -23.03 -7.20 8.07
C ARG A 341 -22.98 -5.68 8.06
N LEU A 342 -23.43 -5.09 6.95
CA LEU A 342 -23.36 -3.66 6.67
C LEU A 342 -23.94 -2.75 7.77
N GLN A 343 -24.72 -3.24 8.75
CA GLN A 343 -25.45 -2.37 9.68
C GLN A 343 -25.59 -2.85 11.13
N THR A 344 -24.67 -3.66 11.69
CA THR A 344 -24.71 -3.97 13.13
C THR A 344 -23.81 -3.02 13.92
N ALA A 345 -24.40 -2.08 14.66
CA ALA A 345 -23.71 -1.08 15.48
C ALA A 345 -22.70 -1.69 16.48
N LYS A 346 -22.97 -2.90 16.98
CA LYS A 346 -22.09 -3.62 17.94
C LYS A 346 -20.69 -3.91 17.39
N ASN A 347 -20.55 -4.16 16.10
CA ASN A 347 -19.23 -4.51 15.54
C ASN A 347 -18.30 -3.28 15.48
N LEU A 348 -18.83 -2.04 15.55
CA LEU A 348 -18.03 -0.81 15.39
C LEU A 348 -17.38 -0.45 16.72
N THR A 349 -18.13 -0.60 17.82
CA THR A 349 -17.60 -0.42 19.18
C THR A 349 -16.47 -1.40 19.49
N GLU A 350 -16.57 -2.67 19.06
CA GLU A 350 -15.48 -3.65 19.19
C GLU A 350 -14.21 -3.19 18.47
N PHE A 351 -14.36 -2.70 17.22
CA PHE A 351 -13.22 -2.21 16.44
C PHE A 351 -12.61 -0.93 17.04
N ILE A 352 -13.43 -0.03 17.59
CA ILE A 352 -12.97 1.15 18.32
C ILE A 352 -12.15 0.72 19.53
N GLY A 353 -12.63 -0.23 20.34
CA GLY A 353 -11.90 -0.76 21.50
C GLY A 353 -10.56 -1.40 21.11
N PHE A 354 -10.57 -2.25 20.07
CA PHE A 354 -9.34 -2.83 19.52
C PHE A 354 -8.35 -1.77 19.04
N SER A 355 -8.84 -0.72 18.36
CA SER A 355 -8.01 0.38 17.87
C SER A 355 -7.43 1.22 19.00
N ALA A 356 -8.22 1.54 20.02
CA ALA A 356 -7.77 2.24 21.21
C ALA A 356 -6.68 1.45 21.94
N LEU A 357 -6.82 0.13 22.05
CA LEU A 357 -5.81 -0.75 22.64
C LEU A 357 -4.50 -0.75 21.83
N CYS A 358 -4.58 -0.86 20.51
CA CYS A 358 -3.39 -0.83 19.63
C CYS A 358 -2.66 0.52 19.73
N ILE A 359 -3.42 1.62 19.59
CA ILE A 359 -2.87 2.99 19.63
C ILE A 359 -2.31 3.29 21.02
N GLY A 360 -3.03 2.95 22.09
CA GLY A 360 -2.57 3.09 23.47
C GLY A 360 -1.28 2.33 23.75
N SER A 361 -1.16 1.10 23.24
CA SER A 361 0.08 0.31 23.35
C SER A 361 1.26 0.99 22.66
N LEU A 362 1.05 1.59 21.49
CA LEU A 362 2.09 2.32 20.76
C LEU A 362 2.53 3.60 21.50
N PHE A 363 1.59 4.31 22.13
CA PHE A 363 1.93 5.45 22.99
C PHE A 363 2.78 5.02 24.19
N LEU A 364 2.47 3.89 24.83
CA LEU A 364 3.27 3.34 25.93
C LEU A 364 4.70 2.96 25.47
N MET A 365 4.86 2.51 24.22
CA MET A 365 6.18 2.23 23.61
C MET A 365 6.95 3.49 23.20
N ARG A 366 6.33 4.68 23.30
CA ARG A 366 6.82 5.97 22.79
C ARG A 366 6.95 6.04 21.27
N ASP A 367 6.16 5.24 20.54
CA ASP A 367 6.15 5.17 19.07
C ASP A 367 5.02 6.03 18.47
N PHE A 368 5.23 7.35 18.48
CA PHE A 368 4.22 8.33 18.06
C PHE A 368 3.92 8.28 16.55
N GLY A 369 4.95 8.06 15.72
CA GLY A 369 4.80 7.97 14.27
C GLY A 369 3.88 6.82 13.88
N THR A 370 4.14 5.62 14.42
CA THR A 370 3.31 4.45 14.16
C THR A 370 1.90 4.61 14.76
N ALA A 371 1.77 5.19 15.97
CA ALA A 371 0.47 5.48 16.57
C ALA A 371 -0.40 6.37 15.65
N SER A 372 0.21 7.40 15.05
CA SER A 372 -0.46 8.29 14.10
C SER A 372 -0.90 7.55 12.82
N ILE A 373 -0.08 6.61 12.32
CA ILE A 373 -0.42 5.77 11.16
C ILE A 373 -1.64 4.88 11.46
N PHE A 374 -1.66 4.24 12.64
CA PHE A 374 -2.79 3.43 13.09
C PHE A 374 -4.05 4.26 13.27
N PHE A 375 -3.92 5.46 13.85
CA PHE A 375 -5.03 6.38 14.04
C PHE A 375 -5.64 6.83 12.71
N LEU A 376 -4.84 7.24 11.72
CA LEU A 376 -5.39 7.58 10.40
C LEU A 376 -6.04 6.36 9.74
N THR A 377 -5.42 5.19 9.82
CA THR A 377 -6.02 3.96 9.25
C THR A 377 -7.36 3.65 9.91
N PHE A 378 -7.45 3.80 11.23
CA PHE A 378 -8.70 3.70 11.97
C PHE A 378 -9.74 4.70 11.44
N LEU A 379 -9.38 5.96 11.19
CA LEU A 379 -10.29 6.96 10.61
C LEU A 379 -10.77 6.56 9.21
N ILE A 380 -9.89 6.04 8.35
CA ILE A 380 -10.27 5.57 7.02
C ILE A 380 -11.28 4.42 7.12
N ILE A 381 -10.99 3.41 7.96
CA ILE A 381 -11.88 2.26 8.17
C ILE A 381 -13.22 2.73 8.76
N ALA A 382 -13.18 3.58 9.79
CA ALA A 382 -14.36 4.12 10.45
C ALA A 382 -15.21 4.96 9.48
N PHE A 383 -14.59 5.74 8.59
CA PHE A 383 -15.29 6.56 7.61
C PHE A 383 -15.97 5.69 6.57
N MET A 384 -15.22 4.75 5.98
CA MET A 384 -15.76 3.82 4.98
C MET A 384 -16.89 2.94 5.55
N ARG A 385 -16.87 2.71 6.86
CA ARG A 385 -17.86 1.89 7.55
C ARG A 385 -19.10 2.67 8.03
N SER A 386 -18.90 3.88 8.55
CA SER A 386 -19.97 4.70 9.11
C SER A 386 -20.69 5.52 8.04
N GLY A 387 -19.99 5.94 6.99
CA GLY A 387 -20.49 6.88 5.98
C GLY A 387 -20.82 8.29 6.51
N SER A 388 -20.72 8.50 7.84
CA SER A 388 -21.09 9.73 8.52
C SER A 388 -19.86 10.61 8.75
N VAL A 389 -19.78 11.72 8.02
CA VAL A 389 -18.77 12.77 8.23
C VAL A 389 -18.83 13.33 9.64
N ARG A 390 -20.04 13.39 10.25
CA ARG A 390 -20.22 13.86 11.64
C ARG A 390 -19.49 12.99 12.65
N THR A 391 -19.55 11.66 12.47
CA THR A 391 -18.87 10.71 13.37
C THR A 391 -17.36 10.88 13.28
N ILE A 392 -16.83 11.08 12.07
CA ILE A 392 -15.40 11.34 11.87
C ILE A 392 -14.98 12.69 12.47
N ALA A 393 -15.77 13.74 12.26
CA ALA A 393 -15.50 15.04 12.87
C ALA A 393 -15.43 14.92 14.41
N LEU A 394 -16.36 14.20 15.05
CA LEU A 394 -16.36 13.96 16.49
C LEU A 394 -15.13 13.17 16.97
N ILE A 395 -14.73 12.12 16.24
CA ILE A 395 -13.52 11.35 16.56
C ILE A 395 -12.27 12.24 16.44
N CYS A 396 -12.15 13.02 15.36
CA CYS A 396 -11.03 13.93 15.16
C CYS A 396 -10.96 15.00 16.26
N SER A 397 -12.10 15.60 16.64
CA SER A 397 -12.17 16.55 17.75
C SER A 397 -11.74 15.91 19.07
N SER A 398 -12.20 14.69 19.34
CA SER A 398 -11.83 13.94 20.55
C SER A 398 -10.33 13.61 20.58
N ALA A 399 -9.77 13.21 19.44
CA ALA A 399 -8.35 12.93 19.30
C ALA A 399 -7.48 14.19 19.45
N ALA A 400 -7.92 15.34 18.94
CA ALA A 400 -7.23 16.61 19.12
C ALA A 400 -7.17 17.01 20.61
N LEU A 401 -8.26 16.84 21.36
CA LEU A 401 -8.28 17.02 22.81
C LEU A 401 -7.32 16.06 23.52
N GLY A 402 -7.35 14.77 23.15
CA GLY A 402 -6.44 13.76 23.69
C GLY A 402 -4.96 14.09 23.40
N ALA A 403 -4.64 14.53 22.20
CA ALA A 403 -3.30 14.97 21.82
C ALA A 403 -2.84 16.17 22.65
N PHE A 404 -3.70 17.16 22.86
CA PHE A 404 -3.39 18.32 23.72
C PHE A 404 -3.10 17.89 25.16
N MET A 405 -3.86 16.95 25.71
CA MET A 405 -3.56 16.38 27.02
C MET A 405 -2.21 15.66 27.03
N ILE A 406 -1.94 14.83 26.03
CA ILE A 406 -0.68 14.08 25.93
C ILE A 406 0.54 15.02 25.88
N LEU A 407 0.46 16.14 25.15
CA LEU A 407 1.55 17.14 25.10
C LEU A 407 1.91 17.70 26.47
N LYS A 408 0.95 17.78 27.40
CA LYS A 408 1.19 18.24 28.78
C LYS A 408 1.87 17.17 29.65
N PHE A 409 1.60 15.89 29.39
CA PHE A 409 2.08 14.78 30.22
C PHE A 409 3.32 14.07 29.67
N MET A 410 3.63 14.24 28.38
CA MET A 410 4.74 13.55 27.71
C MET A 410 5.78 14.57 27.20
N PRO A 411 6.77 14.95 28.03
CA PRO A 411 7.76 15.97 27.67
C PRO A 411 8.53 15.64 26.38
N TYR A 412 8.80 14.37 26.12
CA TYR A 412 9.50 13.95 24.90
C TYR A 412 8.73 14.26 23.60
N ILE A 413 7.38 14.30 23.64
CA ILE A 413 6.58 14.67 22.48
C ILE A 413 6.64 16.19 22.35
N ALA A 414 6.50 16.92 23.47
CA ALA A 414 6.60 18.37 23.50
C ALA A 414 7.94 18.87 22.92
N ASP A 415 9.04 18.19 23.21
CA ASP A 415 10.37 18.51 22.66
C ASP A 415 10.44 18.39 21.12
N ARG A 416 9.68 17.48 20.52
CA ARG A 416 9.61 17.38 19.04
C ARG A 416 8.79 18.52 18.43
N PHE A 417 7.79 19.02 19.15
CA PHE A 417 6.95 20.12 18.72
C PHE A 417 7.59 21.49 18.96
N SER A 418 8.44 21.65 19.98
CA SER A 418 9.14 22.92 20.24
C SER A 418 10.16 23.28 19.17
N VAL A 419 10.72 22.26 18.51
CA VAL A 419 11.72 22.42 17.43
C VAL A 419 11.07 22.57 16.07
N TRP A 420 9.83 22.09 15.91
CA TRP A 420 9.10 22.14 14.64
C TRP A 420 8.97 23.58 14.15
N ARG A 421 9.32 23.83 12.87
CA ARG A 421 9.39 25.16 12.24
C ARG A 421 10.53 26.06 12.74
N HIS A 422 11.32 25.60 13.70
CA HIS A 422 12.48 26.29 14.28
C HIS A 422 13.76 25.44 14.18
N VAL A 423 13.80 24.45 13.27
CA VAL A 423 14.92 23.48 13.17
C VAL A 423 16.30 24.13 12.99
N TRP A 424 16.36 25.30 12.35
CA TRP A 424 17.60 26.05 12.15
C TRP A 424 18.16 26.66 13.44
N GLU A 425 17.32 26.97 14.42
CA GLU A 425 17.76 27.44 15.74
C GLU A 425 18.40 26.31 16.55
N TYR A 426 17.98 25.07 16.28
CA TYR A 426 18.45 23.84 16.94
C TYR A 426 19.33 22.98 16.02
N ALA A 427 20.04 23.61 15.08
CA ALA A 427 20.79 22.90 14.03
C ALA A 427 21.86 21.94 14.56
N ASP A 428 22.40 22.19 15.76
CA ASP A 428 23.42 21.35 16.41
C ASP A 428 22.86 20.43 17.50
N SER A 429 21.54 20.41 17.69
CA SER A 429 20.87 19.61 18.72
C SER A 429 19.68 18.83 18.14
N THR A 430 18.47 19.09 18.61
CA THR A 430 17.25 18.36 18.25
C THR A 430 16.81 18.59 16.80
N GLY A 431 17.20 19.70 16.18
CA GLY A 431 16.94 20.00 14.77
C GLY A 431 17.98 19.43 13.79
N TYR A 432 19.04 18.79 14.29
CA TYR A 432 20.21 18.37 13.50
C TYR A 432 19.87 17.51 12.29
N GLN A 433 18.99 16.51 12.43
CA GLN A 433 18.67 15.62 11.32
C GLN A 433 17.93 16.36 10.19
N GLN A 434 17.00 17.24 10.53
CA GLN A 434 16.16 17.96 9.57
C GLN A 434 16.96 19.05 8.85
N THR A 435 17.82 19.79 9.55
CA THR A 435 18.69 20.80 8.92
C THR A 435 19.64 20.14 7.92
N ARG A 436 20.22 18.98 8.23
CA ARG A 436 21.06 18.21 7.28
C ARG A 436 20.28 17.75 6.06
N VAL A 437 19.05 17.25 6.22
CA VAL A 437 18.18 16.91 5.08
C VAL A 437 17.98 18.13 4.18
N LEU A 438 17.61 19.29 4.75
CA LEU A 438 17.33 20.49 3.97
C LEU A 438 18.59 21.01 3.24
N SER A 439 19.74 21.07 3.92
CA SER A 439 21.00 21.50 3.33
C SER A 439 21.49 20.55 2.22
N TYR A 440 21.45 19.24 2.45
CA TYR A 440 21.95 18.27 1.48
C TYR A 440 20.99 18.05 0.31
N ALA A 441 19.68 18.12 0.54
CA ALA A 441 18.68 18.11 -0.53
C ALA A 441 18.88 19.29 -1.50
N ALA A 442 19.24 20.48 -0.97
CA ALA A 442 19.55 21.64 -1.81
C ALA A 442 20.78 21.38 -2.70
N SER A 443 21.80 20.69 -2.20
CA SER A 443 23.01 20.35 -2.96
C SER A 443 22.75 19.36 -4.11
N GLY A 444 21.73 18.51 -3.99
CA GLY A 444 21.34 17.56 -5.03
C GLY A 444 20.66 18.19 -6.25
N GLY A 445 20.07 19.38 -6.13
CA GLY A 445 19.35 20.01 -7.24
C GLY A 445 18.29 19.09 -7.88
N LEU A 446 18.13 19.16 -9.21
CA LEU A 446 17.10 18.38 -9.92
C LEU A 446 17.47 16.91 -10.15
N PHE A 447 18.76 16.60 -10.34
CA PHE A 447 19.26 15.28 -10.79
C PHE A 447 20.32 14.65 -9.87
N GLY A 448 20.53 15.22 -8.68
CA GLY A 448 21.38 14.71 -7.62
C GLY A 448 22.85 15.07 -7.77
N THR A 449 23.65 14.68 -6.78
CA THR A 449 25.12 14.73 -6.80
C THR A 449 25.75 13.44 -7.32
N GLY A 450 25.01 12.33 -7.29
CA GLY A 450 25.45 11.01 -7.73
C GLY A 450 25.49 10.01 -6.56
N ILE A 451 25.24 8.74 -6.87
CA ILE A 451 25.17 7.68 -5.86
C ILE A 451 26.50 7.55 -5.09
N GLY A 452 26.40 7.48 -3.77
CA GLY A 452 27.57 7.38 -2.89
C GLY A 452 28.37 8.66 -2.69
N ASN A 453 28.05 9.76 -3.39
CA ASN A 453 28.67 11.07 -3.18
C ASN A 453 27.93 11.92 -2.13
N GLY A 454 26.77 11.45 -1.64
CA GLY A 454 26.00 12.14 -0.61
C GLY A 454 26.58 11.96 0.80
N TYR A 455 26.35 12.95 1.65
CA TYR A 455 26.76 12.96 3.05
C TYR A 455 25.64 12.52 4.00
N LEU A 456 24.37 12.59 3.60
CA LEU A 456 23.25 12.25 4.49
C LEU A 456 23.27 10.78 4.93
N LYS A 457 23.89 9.88 4.16
CA LYS A 457 24.11 8.47 4.54
C LYS A 457 24.90 8.29 5.83
N ASN A 458 25.73 9.27 6.20
CA ASN A 458 26.52 9.28 7.44
C ASN A 458 25.77 9.92 8.61
N VAL A 459 24.64 10.55 8.36
CA VAL A 459 23.77 11.10 9.41
C VAL A 459 22.98 9.96 10.04
N PHE A 460 22.78 10.04 11.35
CA PHE A 460 21.96 9.07 12.08
C PHE A 460 20.58 8.90 11.41
N ALA A 461 20.15 7.66 11.21
CA ALA A 461 18.93 7.27 10.48
C ALA A 461 18.87 7.73 8.99
N GLY A 462 20.03 8.00 8.37
CA GLY A 462 20.16 8.38 6.95
C GLY A 462 19.49 7.40 5.97
N THR A 463 19.72 6.11 6.18
CA THR A 463 19.20 5.03 5.30
C THR A 463 17.77 4.59 5.65
N SER A 464 17.24 4.99 6.81
CA SER A 464 15.87 4.67 7.24
C SER A 464 14.96 5.89 7.16
N ASP A 465 15.01 6.78 8.15
CA ASP A 465 14.01 7.81 8.40
C ASP A 465 14.25 9.04 7.51
N LEU A 466 15.51 9.30 7.17
CA LEU A 466 15.93 10.43 6.33
C LEU A 466 16.15 10.03 4.86
N VAL A 467 15.72 8.83 4.46
CA VAL A 467 15.99 8.31 3.11
C VAL A 467 15.41 9.21 2.00
N PHE A 468 14.33 9.95 2.27
CA PHE A 468 13.81 10.94 1.34
C PHE A 468 14.84 12.04 1.03
N GLY A 469 15.55 12.53 2.05
CA GLY A 469 16.66 13.45 1.88
C GLY A 469 17.80 12.84 1.06
N MET A 470 18.08 11.54 1.26
CA MET A 470 19.13 10.83 0.54
C MET A 470 18.79 10.68 -0.95
N ILE A 471 17.51 10.43 -1.27
CA ILE A 471 17.02 10.48 -2.66
C ILE A 471 17.24 11.88 -3.24
N CYS A 472 16.82 12.93 -2.53
CA CYS A 472 16.98 14.31 -3.00
C CYS A 472 18.45 14.68 -3.24
N GLU A 473 19.35 14.29 -2.34
CA GLU A 473 20.78 14.55 -2.44
C GLU A 473 21.43 13.77 -3.60
N GLU A 474 21.28 12.44 -3.63
CA GLU A 474 22.06 11.60 -4.55
C GLU A 474 21.41 11.41 -5.93
N LEU A 475 20.07 11.35 -5.99
CA LEU A 475 19.29 11.13 -7.21
C LEU A 475 18.58 12.39 -7.73
N GLY A 476 18.37 13.38 -6.87
CA GLY A 476 17.74 14.65 -7.21
C GLY A 476 16.24 14.71 -6.96
N LEU A 477 15.73 15.93 -6.98
CA LEU A 477 14.32 16.23 -6.72
C LEU A 477 13.34 15.50 -7.66
N VAL A 478 13.69 15.33 -8.94
CA VAL A 478 12.80 14.68 -9.91
C VAL A 478 12.55 13.21 -9.54
N ALA A 479 13.59 12.51 -9.10
CA ALA A 479 13.47 11.13 -8.62
C ALA A 479 12.64 11.06 -7.33
N ALA A 480 12.90 11.97 -6.39
CA ALA A 480 12.17 12.07 -5.11
C ALA A 480 10.66 12.28 -5.33
N VAL A 481 10.28 13.21 -6.21
CA VAL A 481 8.87 13.44 -6.56
C VAL A 481 8.28 12.21 -7.25
N THR A 482 9.01 11.55 -8.15
CA THR A 482 8.54 10.33 -8.83
C THR A 482 8.23 9.20 -7.85
N VAL A 483 9.05 9.04 -6.80
CA VAL A 483 8.81 8.09 -5.70
C VAL A 483 7.49 8.39 -4.99
N VAL A 484 7.27 9.64 -4.58
CA VAL A 484 6.03 10.06 -3.90
C VAL A 484 4.81 9.85 -4.80
N MET A 485 4.91 10.23 -6.08
CA MET A 485 3.85 10.07 -7.07
C MET A 485 3.49 8.59 -7.30
N SER A 486 4.47 7.69 -7.22
CA SER A 486 4.26 6.25 -7.36
C SER A 486 3.35 5.70 -6.26
N ILE A 487 3.60 6.10 -5.01
CA ILE A 487 2.76 5.69 -3.86
C ILE A 487 1.39 6.37 -3.93
N MET A 488 1.33 7.64 -4.33
CA MET A 488 0.06 8.35 -4.53
C MET A 488 -0.83 7.67 -5.58
N ILE A 489 -0.26 7.13 -6.67
CA ILE A 489 -1.00 6.38 -7.68
C ILE A 489 -1.63 5.11 -7.12
N LEU A 490 -0.99 4.42 -6.17
CA LEU A 490 -1.60 3.27 -5.49
C LEU A 490 -2.87 3.69 -4.73
N ALA A 491 -2.82 4.81 -3.98
CA ALA A 491 -3.98 5.34 -3.26
C ALA A 491 -5.10 5.85 -4.19
N LEU A 492 -4.74 6.51 -5.29
CA LEU A 492 -5.71 6.94 -6.31
C LEU A 492 -6.35 5.73 -6.99
N TYR A 493 -5.58 4.68 -7.26
CA TYR A 493 -6.09 3.44 -7.83
C TYR A 493 -7.11 2.78 -6.90
N THR A 494 -6.79 2.59 -5.61
CA THR A 494 -7.74 1.96 -4.67
C THR A 494 -9.01 2.77 -4.52
N ARG A 495 -8.92 4.11 -4.52
CA ARG A 495 -10.13 4.95 -4.50
C ARG A 495 -11.02 4.69 -5.73
N LEU A 496 -10.42 4.54 -6.91
CA LEU A 496 -11.15 4.26 -8.15
C LEU A 496 -11.70 2.83 -8.22
N ASP A 497 -11.07 1.90 -7.51
CA ASP A 497 -11.44 0.47 -7.45
C ASP A 497 -12.44 0.17 -6.33
N ALA A 498 -12.46 0.98 -5.26
CA ALA A 498 -13.32 0.85 -4.09
C ALA A 498 -14.81 0.79 -4.42
N THR A 499 -15.26 1.53 -5.44
CA THR A 499 -16.67 1.54 -5.88
C THR A 499 -17.03 0.33 -6.75
N ARG A 500 -16.07 -0.53 -7.08
CA ARG A 500 -16.26 -1.68 -7.96
C ARG A 500 -15.86 -3.00 -7.32
N SER A 501 -15.27 -2.96 -6.13
CA SER A 501 -14.72 -4.13 -5.46
C SER A 501 -15.77 -5.21 -5.25
N ARG A 502 -15.36 -6.47 -5.34
CA ARG A 502 -16.20 -7.67 -5.20
C ARG A 502 -16.94 -7.78 -3.86
N SER A 503 -16.47 -7.08 -2.85
CA SER A 503 -17.04 -7.05 -1.51
C SER A 503 -16.55 -5.81 -0.78
N THR A 504 -17.36 -5.37 0.18
CA THR A 504 -17.02 -4.27 1.09
C THR A 504 -15.69 -4.52 1.82
N PHE A 505 -15.37 -5.79 2.12
CA PHE A 505 -14.07 -6.17 2.69
C PHE A 505 -12.90 -5.72 1.80
N TYR A 506 -12.95 -6.01 0.50
CA TYR A 506 -11.87 -5.66 -0.43
C TYR A 506 -11.76 -4.15 -0.64
N SER A 507 -12.89 -3.44 -0.67
CA SER A 507 -12.94 -1.97 -0.78
C SER A 507 -12.28 -1.31 0.44
N ILE A 508 -12.69 -1.69 1.65
CA ILE A 508 -12.16 -1.12 2.89
C ILE A 508 -10.70 -1.49 3.09
N SER A 509 -10.33 -2.77 2.95
CA SER A 509 -8.95 -3.21 3.18
C SER A 509 -7.97 -2.57 2.20
N SER A 510 -8.33 -2.47 0.92
CA SER A 510 -7.50 -1.81 -0.10
C SER A 510 -7.33 -0.31 0.15
N CYS A 511 -8.42 0.44 0.40
CA CYS A 511 -8.37 1.86 0.75
C CYS A 511 -7.57 2.12 2.04
N SER A 512 -7.73 1.26 3.05
CA SER A 512 -7.03 1.40 4.33
C SER A 512 -5.53 1.11 4.18
N ALA A 513 -5.16 0.05 3.46
CA ALA A 513 -3.77 -0.28 3.17
C ALA A 513 -3.08 0.82 2.35
N ALA A 514 -3.72 1.29 1.27
CA ALA A 514 -3.14 2.35 0.44
C ALA A 514 -3.09 3.71 1.15
N GLY A 515 -4.11 4.06 1.93
CA GLY A 515 -4.12 5.25 2.76
C GLY A 515 -3.06 5.22 3.87
N MET A 516 -2.84 4.04 4.46
CA MET A 516 -1.76 3.81 5.43
C MET A 516 -0.38 4.03 4.79
N LEU A 517 -0.12 3.44 3.62
CA LEU A 517 1.13 3.64 2.87
C LEU A 517 1.35 5.10 2.48
N LEU A 518 0.30 5.78 2.03
CA LEU A 518 0.36 7.20 1.67
C LEU A 518 0.68 8.09 2.87
N PHE A 519 0.03 7.85 4.01
CA PHE A 519 0.27 8.65 5.20
C PHE A 519 1.63 8.37 5.83
N GLN A 520 2.09 7.12 5.82
CA GLN A 520 3.45 6.77 6.19
C GLN A 520 4.47 7.52 5.31
N THR A 521 4.20 7.63 4.00
CA THR A 521 4.99 8.45 3.07
C THR A 521 4.96 9.93 3.45
N CYS A 522 3.79 10.49 3.74
CA CYS A 522 3.66 11.88 4.19
C CYS A 522 4.46 12.15 5.47
N LEU A 523 4.37 11.28 6.48
CA LEU A 523 5.11 11.43 7.73
C LEU A 523 6.64 11.38 7.53
N ASN A 524 7.13 10.49 6.64
CA ASN A 524 8.54 10.42 6.31
C ASN A 524 9.00 11.68 5.57
N VAL A 525 8.33 12.05 4.49
CA VAL A 525 8.70 13.19 3.62
C VAL A 525 8.56 14.51 4.39
N PHE A 526 7.38 14.78 4.96
CA PHE A 526 7.13 16.04 5.67
C PHE A 526 7.89 16.14 6.98
N GLY A 527 8.15 15.01 7.64
CA GLY A 527 9.02 14.97 8.83
C GLY A 527 10.46 15.36 8.51
N ALA A 528 11.00 14.82 7.41
CA ALA A 528 12.36 15.11 6.96
C ALA A 528 12.52 16.55 6.45
N THR A 529 11.46 17.18 5.91
CA THR A 529 11.48 18.55 5.38
C THR A 529 10.94 19.62 6.35
N ASP A 530 10.78 19.31 7.64
CA ASP A 530 10.25 20.23 8.67
C ASP A 530 8.84 20.82 8.34
N VAL A 531 8.06 20.12 7.52
CA VAL A 531 6.63 20.43 7.33
C VAL A 531 5.82 19.85 8.48
N LEU A 532 6.22 18.68 8.97
CA LEU A 532 5.74 18.05 10.20
C LEU A 532 6.92 17.74 11.14
N PRO A 533 6.68 17.52 12.44
CA PRO A 533 7.71 17.03 13.34
C PRO A 533 8.27 15.67 12.88
N LEU A 534 9.58 15.46 13.05
CA LEU A 534 10.21 14.20 12.69
C LEU A 534 9.66 13.05 13.53
N THR A 535 9.05 12.05 12.87
CA THR A 535 8.30 10.97 13.53
C THR A 535 9.02 9.62 13.54
N GLY A 536 10.09 9.46 12.76
CA GLY A 536 10.91 8.25 12.73
C GLY A 536 10.23 7.05 12.07
N VAL A 537 9.53 7.28 10.95
CA VAL A 537 8.84 6.24 10.18
C VAL A 537 9.52 6.00 8.85
N THR A 538 9.49 4.76 8.36
CA THR A 538 10.12 4.37 7.10
C THR A 538 9.32 4.83 5.88
N LEU A 539 10.00 5.14 4.78
CA LEU A 539 9.42 5.33 3.47
C LEU A 539 9.12 3.97 2.82
N PRO A 540 7.87 3.67 2.41
CA PRO A 540 7.51 2.36 1.89
C PRO A 540 8.34 1.92 0.70
N PHE A 541 8.75 0.64 0.70
CA PHE A 541 9.58 -0.03 -0.32
C PHE A 541 11.02 0.50 -0.46
N ILE A 542 11.40 1.59 0.20
CA ILE A 542 12.71 2.25 -0.03
C ILE A 542 13.60 2.18 1.20
N SER A 543 13.12 2.66 2.36
CA SER A 543 13.93 2.76 3.57
C SER A 543 14.50 1.41 4.02
N ALA A 544 15.69 1.44 4.62
CA ALA A 544 16.25 0.31 5.34
C ALA A 544 15.29 -0.14 6.45
N GLY A 545 14.84 -1.39 6.39
CA GLY A 545 13.96 -1.94 7.43
C GLY A 545 13.35 -3.26 7.02
N GLY A 546 13.93 -4.38 7.47
CA GLY A 546 13.48 -5.71 7.07
C GLY A 546 12.02 -6.00 7.42
N SER A 547 11.59 -5.70 8.65
CA SER A 547 10.18 -5.86 9.06
C SER A 547 9.24 -4.98 8.24
N SER A 548 9.68 -3.75 7.93
CA SER A 548 8.86 -2.81 7.16
C SER A 548 8.74 -3.21 5.70
N MET A 549 9.82 -3.70 5.08
CA MET A 549 9.80 -4.25 3.71
C MET A 549 8.81 -5.43 3.61
N VAL A 550 8.81 -6.36 4.57
CA VAL A 550 7.83 -7.46 4.60
C VAL A 550 6.40 -6.93 4.73
N ALA A 551 6.19 -5.96 5.63
CA ALA A 551 4.87 -5.39 5.88
C ALA A 551 4.29 -4.65 4.67
N VAL A 552 5.08 -3.86 3.94
CA VAL A 552 4.59 -3.10 2.78
C VAL A 552 4.18 -4.02 1.61
N TRP A 553 4.85 -5.15 1.42
CA TRP A 553 4.40 -6.18 0.47
C TRP A 553 3.09 -6.85 0.94
N GLY A 554 2.93 -7.10 2.24
CA GLY A 554 1.65 -7.56 2.80
C GLY A 554 0.52 -6.54 2.61
N LEU A 555 0.79 -5.25 2.80
CA LEU A 555 -0.17 -4.17 2.53
C LEU A 555 -0.53 -4.07 1.04
N LEU A 556 0.45 -4.25 0.15
CA LEU A 556 0.23 -4.33 -1.30
C LEU A 556 -0.69 -5.51 -1.67
N ALA A 557 -0.68 -6.60 -0.91
CA ALA A 557 -1.56 -7.74 -1.13
C ALA A 557 -3.04 -7.35 -0.98
N PHE A 558 -3.40 -6.51 0.00
CA PHE A 558 -4.78 -5.99 0.13
C PHE A 558 -5.21 -5.18 -1.10
N ILE A 559 -4.31 -4.33 -1.60
CA ILE A 559 -4.55 -3.52 -2.81
C ILE A 559 -4.70 -4.43 -4.03
N LYS A 560 -3.87 -5.47 -4.17
CA LYS A 560 -3.98 -6.41 -5.28
C LYS A 560 -5.23 -7.28 -5.19
N ALA A 561 -5.66 -7.66 -3.98
CA ALA A 561 -6.82 -8.50 -3.78
C ALA A 561 -8.14 -7.83 -4.21
N SER A 562 -8.21 -6.50 -4.22
CA SER A 562 -9.37 -5.77 -4.72
C SER A 562 -9.46 -5.74 -6.26
N ASP A 563 -8.33 -5.88 -6.98
CA ASP A 563 -8.28 -5.82 -8.45
C ASP A 563 -9.17 -6.88 -9.12
N GLU A 564 -10.30 -6.44 -9.68
CA GLU A 564 -11.28 -7.32 -10.31
C GLU A 564 -10.84 -7.89 -11.67
N ARG A 565 -9.85 -7.27 -12.35
CA ARG A 565 -9.54 -7.55 -13.76
C ARG A 565 -9.17 -9.02 -13.99
N THR A 566 -8.40 -9.59 -13.08
CA THR A 566 -8.02 -11.01 -13.13
C THR A 566 -9.22 -11.94 -12.97
N TYR A 567 -10.13 -11.62 -12.04
CA TYR A 567 -11.32 -12.42 -11.81
C TYR A 567 -12.31 -12.33 -12.98
N ALA A 568 -12.45 -11.15 -13.59
CA ALA A 568 -13.28 -10.95 -14.77
C ALA A 568 -12.76 -11.75 -15.98
N ALA A 569 -11.44 -11.82 -16.17
CA ALA A 569 -10.83 -12.64 -17.23
C ALA A 569 -11.09 -14.14 -17.04
N ARG A 570 -10.96 -14.65 -15.80
CA ARG A 570 -11.26 -16.07 -15.50
C ARG A 570 -12.71 -16.45 -15.82
N ARG A 571 -13.68 -15.56 -15.59
CA ARG A 571 -15.11 -15.79 -15.91
C ARG A 571 -15.45 -15.78 -17.40
N ARG A 572 -14.59 -15.21 -18.27
CA ARG A 572 -14.83 -15.25 -19.72
C ARG A 572 -14.37 -16.57 -20.34
N ASN A 573 -13.46 -17.27 -19.66
CA ASN A 573 -12.81 -18.47 -20.17
C ASN A 573 -13.38 -19.77 -19.59
N GLY A 574 -14.31 -19.69 -18.63
CA GLY A 574 -15.04 -20.81 -18.05
C GLY A 574 -16.50 -20.44 -17.92
#